data_AF-A0A5C1AMB5-F1
#
_entry.id   AF-A0A5C1AMB5-F1
#
_cell.length_a   1.000
_cell.length_b   1.000
_cell.length_c   1.000
_cell.angle_alpha   90.00
_cell.angle_beta   90.00
_cell.angle_gamma   90.00
#
_symmetry.space_group_name_H-M   'P 1'
#
loop_
_entity.id
_entity.type
_entity.pdbx_description
1 polymer ?
#
loop_
_entity_poly.entity_id
_entity_poly.type
_entity_poly.pdbx_seq_one_letter_code
_entity_poly.pdbx_strand_id
1 'polypeptide(L)'
;MDRAFVLLMLTAQLTAAEPPPKAVAGVTALYFPTKVGAQRVYAATAGGNTIEERSTVTGVVEKDGGWRVTEMDDGISSNPLGTDTTYLVSGSGVTLVARGGKDVTAAHRCLVLPAKVGDT
;
A
#
# COMPACT_ATOMS: atom_id res chain seq x y z
N MET A 1 21.56 -55.13 0.42
CA MET A 1 20.80 -54.29 1.38
C MET A 1 21.03 -52.85 0.98
N ASP A 2 20.29 -52.41 -0.05
CA ASP A 2 20.47 -51.08 -0.64
C ASP A 2 19.60 -50.06 0.08
N ARG A 3 20.26 -49.12 0.77
CA ARG A 3 19.62 -47.96 1.39
C ARG A 3 19.36 -46.91 0.31
N ALA A 4 18.13 -46.84 -0.16
CA ALA A 4 17.68 -45.78 -1.06
C ALA A 4 17.61 -44.43 -0.31
N PHE A 5 18.43 -43.48 -0.75
CA PHE A 5 18.33 -42.07 -0.38
C PHE A 5 17.27 -41.42 -1.28
N VAL A 6 16.10 -41.08 -0.73
CA VAL A 6 15.08 -40.29 -1.44
C VAL A 6 15.41 -38.81 -1.21
N LEU A 7 15.92 -38.14 -2.24
CA LEU A 7 16.16 -36.71 -2.24
C LEU A 7 14.84 -36.01 -2.65
N LEU A 8 14.12 -35.47 -1.67
CA LEU A 8 12.91 -34.66 -1.90
C LEU A 8 13.36 -33.27 -2.41
N MET A 9 13.35 -33.05 -3.72
CA MET A 9 13.55 -31.72 -4.29
C MET A 9 12.31 -30.84 -4.06
N LEU A 10 12.39 -30.00 -3.04
CA LEU A 10 11.44 -28.93 -2.78
C LEU A 10 11.70 -27.81 -3.80
N THR A 11 10.91 -27.77 -4.89
CA THR A 11 10.94 -26.66 -5.84
C THR A 11 10.21 -25.47 -5.24
N ALA A 12 10.94 -24.61 -4.53
CA ALA A 12 10.43 -23.30 -4.16
C ALA A 12 10.16 -22.51 -5.44
N GLN A 13 8.89 -22.31 -5.77
CA GLN A 13 8.50 -21.33 -6.78
C GLN A 13 8.81 -19.95 -6.19
N LEU A 14 10.00 -19.42 -6.50
CA LEU A 14 10.28 -18.00 -6.34
C LEU A 14 9.38 -17.27 -7.33
N THR A 15 8.25 -16.77 -6.86
CA THR A 15 7.53 -15.69 -7.53
C THR A 15 8.49 -14.50 -7.60
N ALA A 16 9.14 -14.34 -8.74
CA ALA A 16 9.94 -13.17 -9.02
C ALA A 16 9.01 -11.97 -8.97
N ALA A 17 9.12 -11.18 -7.90
CA ALA A 17 8.46 -9.88 -7.80
C ALA A 17 8.84 -9.09 -9.05
N GLU A 18 7.84 -8.71 -9.85
CA GLU A 18 8.08 -7.94 -11.07
C GLU A 18 8.92 -6.71 -10.72
N PRO A 19 9.92 -6.37 -11.56
CA PRO A 19 10.76 -5.21 -11.31
C PRO A 19 9.85 -3.98 -11.16
N PRO A 20 10.12 -3.12 -10.16
CA PRO A 20 9.28 -1.97 -9.89
C PRO A 20 9.10 -1.17 -11.19
N PRO A 21 7.87 -0.72 -11.52
CA PRO A 21 7.61 0.04 -12.72
C PRO A 21 8.61 1.20 -12.79
N LYS A 22 9.38 1.27 -13.88
CA LYS A 22 10.33 2.36 -14.09
C LYS A 22 9.56 3.67 -14.00
N ALA A 23 10.01 4.55 -13.12
CA ALA A 23 9.49 5.91 -13.04
C ALA A 23 9.49 6.51 -14.45
N VAL A 24 8.31 6.88 -14.94
CA VAL A 24 8.16 7.55 -16.23
C VAL A 24 8.85 8.90 -16.09
N ALA A 25 9.84 9.18 -16.94
CA ALA A 25 10.58 10.44 -16.90
C ALA A 25 9.59 11.61 -17.02
N GLY A 26 9.60 12.52 -16.04
CA GLY A 26 8.64 13.64 -15.94
C GLY A 26 7.52 13.43 -14.90
N VAL A 27 7.39 12.23 -14.34
CA VAL A 27 6.56 11.99 -13.14
C VAL A 27 7.43 12.24 -11.92
N THR A 28 7.29 13.42 -11.31
CA THR A 28 7.71 13.67 -9.92
C THR A 28 7.26 12.47 -9.10
N ALA A 29 8.19 11.84 -8.37
CA ALA A 29 7.94 10.63 -7.59
C ALA A 29 6.57 10.72 -6.90
N LEU A 30 5.70 9.73 -7.13
CA LEU A 30 4.36 9.73 -6.55
C LEU A 30 4.49 9.91 -5.04
N TYR A 31 3.72 10.84 -4.46
CA TYR A 31 3.75 11.16 -3.04
C TYR A 31 3.29 10.00 -2.14
N PHE A 32 2.76 8.93 -2.76
CA PHE A 32 2.20 7.76 -2.11
C PHE A 32 3.00 6.51 -2.52
N PRO A 33 3.33 5.60 -1.58
CA PRO A 33 4.06 4.38 -1.92
C PRO A 33 3.27 3.47 -2.85
N THR A 34 3.88 3.06 -3.97
CA THR A 34 3.27 2.19 -4.98
C THR A 34 4.02 0.86 -5.14
N LYS A 35 4.80 0.47 -4.12
CA LYS A 35 5.53 -0.80 -4.12
C LYS A 35 4.96 -1.71 -3.04
N VAL A 36 4.60 -2.95 -3.40
CA VAL A 36 4.18 -3.97 -2.43
C VAL A 36 5.28 -4.19 -1.38
N GLY A 37 4.88 -4.25 -0.11
CA GLY A 37 5.76 -4.32 1.04
C GLY A 37 6.36 -2.98 1.47
N ALA A 38 6.11 -1.89 0.75
CA ALA A 38 6.45 -0.56 1.26
C ALA A 38 5.59 -0.24 2.48
N GLN A 39 6.20 0.41 3.47
CA GLN A 39 5.55 0.77 4.71
C GLN A 39 5.50 2.27 4.91
N ARG A 40 4.41 2.74 5.51
CA ARG A 40 4.28 4.08 6.08
C ARG A 40 4.07 3.94 7.57
N VAL A 41 4.73 4.79 8.34
CA VAL A 41 4.59 4.85 9.79
C VAL A 41 4.10 6.24 10.15
N TYR A 42 2.95 6.27 10.80
CA TYR A 42 2.36 7.48 11.35
C TYR A 42 2.59 7.46 12.85
N ALA A 43 3.31 8.46 13.35
CA ALA A 43 3.50 8.66 14.78
C ALA A 43 2.76 9.92 15.22
N ALA A 44 1.92 9.80 16.23
CA ALA A 44 1.23 10.92 16.85
C ALA A 44 1.53 10.96 18.35
N THR A 45 1.95 12.12 18.86
CA THR A 45 2.17 12.33 20.29
C THR A 45 1.09 13.23 20.86
N ALA A 46 0.38 12.75 21.88
CA ALA A 46 -0.64 13.50 22.60
C ALA A 46 -0.56 13.22 24.11
N GLY A 47 -0.55 14.26 24.94
CA GLY A 47 -0.54 14.12 26.39
C GLY A 47 0.67 13.33 26.96
N GLY A 48 1.81 13.37 26.27
CA GLY A 48 3.02 12.62 26.65
C GLY A 48 3.06 11.16 26.20
N ASN A 49 2.02 10.67 25.54
CA ASN A 49 1.98 9.34 24.94
C ASN A 49 2.21 9.42 23.43
N THR A 50 3.02 8.51 22.88
CA THR A 50 3.21 8.35 21.43
C THR A 50 2.47 7.12 20.97
N ILE A 51 1.64 7.28 19.94
CA ILE A 51 0.98 6.20 19.22
C ILE A 51 1.66 6.08 17.87
N GLU A 52 2.01 4.85 17.51
CA GLU A 52 2.43 4.49 16.16
C GLU A 52 1.35 3.67 15.48
N GLU A 53 1.08 4.02 14.23
CA GLU A 53 0.28 3.26 13.29
C GLU A 53 1.15 2.95 12.07
N ARG A 54 1.05 1.72 11.56
CA ARG A 54 1.79 1.28 10.37
C ARG A 54 0.81 0.84 9.30
N SER A 55 1.05 1.29 8.08
CA SER A 55 0.33 0.87 6.88
C SER A 55 1.33 0.16 5.96
N THR A 56 1.01 -1.05 5.53
CA THR A 56 1.84 -1.82 4.58
C THR A 56 1.10 -1.95 3.26
N VAL A 57 1.74 -1.63 2.14
CA VAL A 57 1.18 -1.86 0.80
C VAL A 57 1.11 -3.35 0.53
N THR A 58 -0.10 -3.89 0.36
CA THR A 58 -0.35 -5.32 0.11
C THR A 58 -0.68 -5.61 -1.35
N GLY A 59 -1.13 -4.60 -2.11
CA GLY A 59 -1.47 -4.77 -3.52
C GLY A 59 -1.38 -3.48 -4.31
N VAL A 60 -1.02 -3.59 -5.59
CA VAL A 60 -0.95 -2.46 -6.52
C VAL A 60 -1.43 -2.92 -7.89
N VAL A 61 -2.39 -2.21 -8.47
CA VAL A 61 -2.92 -2.48 -9.81
C VAL A 61 -3.07 -1.17 -10.58
N GLU A 62 -2.59 -1.11 -11.81
CA GLU A 62 -2.82 0.04 -12.69
C GLU A 62 -4.27 -0.01 -13.22
N LYS A 63 -5.03 1.08 -13.05
CA LYS A 63 -6.42 1.19 -13.50
C LYS A 63 -6.82 2.67 -13.63
N ASP A 64 -7.67 2.97 -14.62
CA ASP A 64 -8.29 4.29 -14.79
C ASP A 64 -7.27 5.44 -14.91
N GLY A 65 -6.08 5.18 -15.48
CA GLY A 65 -5.00 6.16 -15.62
C GLY A 65 -4.24 6.47 -14.32
N GLY A 66 -4.39 5.65 -13.28
CA GLY A 66 -3.64 5.73 -12.04
C GLY A 66 -3.37 4.35 -11.43
N TRP A 67 -2.93 4.34 -10.18
CA TRP A 67 -2.60 3.12 -9.43
C TRP A 67 -3.63 2.92 -8.33
N ARG A 68 -4.36 1.81 -8.35
CA ARG A 68 -5.10 1.32 -7.18
C ARG A 68 -4.10 0.64 -6.23
N VAL A 69 -3.78 1.32 -5.13
CA VAL A 69 -2.87 0.85 -4.09
C VAL A 69 -3.69 0.40 -2.89
N THR A 70 -3.59 -0.88 -2.53
CA THR A 70 -4.19 -1.45 -1.33
C THR A 70 -3.16 -1.50 -0.21
N GLU A 71 -3.53 -1.01 0.96
CA GLU A 71 -2.75 -1.07 2.17
C GLU A 71 -3.51 -1.80 3.26
N MET A 72 -2.77 -2.51 4.10
CA MET A 72 -3.26 -3.08 5.35
C MET A 72 -2.68 -2.28 6.50
N ASP A 73 -3.56 -1.78 7.37
CA ASP A 73 -3.17 -1.10 8.60
C ASP A 73 -2.99 -2.12 9.72
N ASP A 74 -1.82 -2.10 10.36
CA ASP A 74 -1.50 -2.91 11.54
C ASP A 74 -2.28 -2.43 12.79
N GLY A 75 -3.06 -1.35 12.64
CA GLY A 75 -3.77 -0.62 13.68
C GLY A 75 -2.85 0.14 14.64
N ILE A 76 -3.47 0.76 15.65
CA ILE A 76 -2.75 1.15 16.87
C ILE A 76 -2.24 -0.15 17.49
N SER A 77 -1.01 -0.17 18.02
CA SER A 77 -0.35 -1.38 18.58
C SER A 77 -1.16 -2.20 19.62
N SER A 78 -2.32 -1.70 20.05
CA SER A 78 -3.28 -2.35 20.94
C SER A 78 -4.60 -2.83 20.29
N ASN A 79 -4.90 -2.48 19.02
CA ASN A 79 -6.12 -2.91 18.32
C ASN A 79 -5.95 -2.88 16.78
N PRO A 80 -5.54 -3.99 16.14
CA PRO A 80 -5.43 -4.06 14.69
C PRO A 80 -6.83 -3.96 14.06
N LEU A 81 -7.13 -2.84 13.42
CA LEU A 81 -8.38 -2.69 12.67
C LEU A 81 -8.39 -3.55 11.39
N GLY A 82 -7.23 -4.08 10.96
CA GLY A 82 -7.10 -5.17 9.98
C GLY A 82 -7.89 -4.98 8.69
N THR A 83 -8.22 -3.73 8.36
CA THR A 83 -9.14 -3.41 7.30
C THR A 83 -8.34 -2.86 6.14
N ASP A 84 -8.26 -3.64 5.07
CA ASP A 84 -7.63 -3.20 3.84
C ASP A 84 -8.26 -1.91 3.32
N THR A 85 -7.46 -0.90 3.02
CA THR A 85 -7.90 0.34 2.39
C THR A 85 -7.25 0.47 1.03
N THR A 86 -8.04 0.77 0.00
CA THR A 86 -7.54 0.97 -1.37
C THR A 86 -7.68 2.43 -1.78
N TYR A 87 -6.58 2.98 -2.30
CA TYR A 87 -6.48 4.33 -2.82
C TYR A 87 -6.24 4.32 -4.32
N LEU A 88 -6.87 5.22 -5.07
CA LEU A 88 -6.44 5.61 -6.41
C LEU A 88 -5.39 6.71 -6.28
N VAL A 89 -4.18 6.43 -6.75
CA VAL A 89 -3.02 7.31 -6.74
C VAL A 89 -2.67 7.73 -8.16
N SER A 90 -2.58 9.03 -8.41
CA SER A 90 -2.20 9.58 -9.71
C SER A 90 -1.47 10.91 -9.56
N GLY A 91 -1.02 11.50 -10.66
CA GLY A 91 -0.47 12.86 -10.67
C GLY A 91 -1.46 13.94 -10.19
N SER A 92 -2.77 13.65 -10.16
CA SER A 92 -3.80 14.56 -9.66
C SER A 92 -4.02 14.46 -8.14
N GLY A 93 -3.44 13.46 -7.48
CA GLY A 93 -3.55 13.27 -6.04
C GLY A 93 -3.90 11.83 -5.62
N VAL A 94 -4.50 11.72 -4.43
CA VAL A 94 -4.83 10.46 -3.76
C VAL A 94 -6.30 10.46 -3.37
N THR A 95 -7.02 9.41 -3.74
CA THR A 95 -8.45 9.25 -3.46
C THR A 95 -8.72 7.89 -2.85
N LEU A 96 -9.40 7.81 -1.71
CA LEU A 96 -9.88 6.55 -1.15
C LEU A 96 -11.04 6.03 -2.00
N VAL A 97 -10.90 4.79 -2.49
CA VAL A 97 -11.86 4.16 -3.40
C VAL A 97 -12.46 2.86 -2.86
N ALA A 98 -11.80 2.17 -1.94
CA ALA A 98 -12.37 0.99 -1.28
C ALA A 98 -11.88 0.83 0.16
N ARG A 99 -12.68 0.15 0.98
CA ARG A 99 -12.33 -0.25 2.35
C ARG A 99 -12.92 -1.63 2.65
N GLY A 100 -12.14 -2.51 3.28
CA GLY A 100 -12.53 -3.91 3.56
C GLY A 100 -12.92 -4.68 2.28
N GLY A 101 -12.22 -4.42 1.18
CA GLY A 101 -12.50 -5.03 -0.13
C GLY A 101 -13.77 -4.55 -0.83
N LYS A 102 -14.46 -3.52 -0.31
CA LYS A 102 -15.67 -2.95 -0.92
C LYS A 102 -15.42 -1.52 -1.38
N ASP A 103 -15.81 -1.21 -2.62
CA ASP A 103 -15.78 0.16 -3.12
C ASP A 103 -16.61 1.07 -2.20
N VAL A 104 -16.11 2.27 -1.92
CA VAL A 104 -16.87 3.26 -1.14
C VAL A 104 -17.92 3.93 -2.01
N THR A 105 -19.07 4.26 -1.42
CA THR A 105 -20.21 4.86 -2.14
C THR A 105 -19.91 6.23 -2.73
N ALA A 106 -19.04 6.99 -2.07
CA ALA A 106 -18.50 8.24 -2.57
C ALA A 106 -16.98 8.22 -2.40
N ALA A 107 -16.26 8.36 -3.52
CA ALA A 107 -14.82 8.46 -3.51
C ALA A 107 -14.39 9.65 -2.64
N HIS A 108 -13.55 9.41 -1.65
CA HIS A 108 -13.11 10.43 -0.71
C HIS A 108 -11.74 10.93 -1.15
N ARG A 109 -11.65 12.19 -1.58
CA ARG A 109 -10.37 12.76 -2.02
C ARG A 109 -9.51 13.07 -0.79
N CYS A 110 -8.42 12.35 -0.62
CA CYS A 110 -7.54 12.49 0.55
C CYS A 110 -6.45 13.55 0.30
N LEU A 111 -6.03 13.73 -0.95
CA LEU A 111 -5.03 14.71 -1.34
C LEU A 111 -5.31 15.18 -2.77
N VAL A 112 -5.28 16.49 -3.00
CA VAL A 112 -5.33 17.12 -4.32
C VAL A 112 -3.91 17.53 -4.71
N LEU A 113 -3.51 17.31 -5.97
CA LEU A 113 -2.24 17.78 -6.52
C LEU A 113 -2.42 18.56 -7.84
N PRO A 114 -1.65 19.65 -8.07
CA PRO A 114 -0.77 20.29 -7.08
C PRO A 114 -1.60 20.94 -5.96
N ALA A 115 -1.20 20.73 -4.70
CA ALA A 115 -1.91 21.28 -3.55
C ALA A 115 -1.77 22.81 -3.51
N LYS A 116 -2.86 23.49 -3.20
CA LYS A 116 -2.91 24.95 -3.00
C LYS A 116 -3.36 25.28 -1.60
N VAL A 117 -2.98 26.47 -1.14
CA VAL A 117 -3.48 27.02 0.13
C VAL A 117 -5.02 27.10 0.05
N GLY A 118 -5.69 26.44 1.00
CA GLY A 118 -7.14 26.39 1.08
C GLY A 118 -7.79 25.17 0.45
N ASP A 119 -7.04 24.25 -0.17
CA ASP A 119 -7.58 22.94 -0.55
C ASP A 119 -7.91 22.14 0.71
N THR A 120 -9.14 21.61 0.79
CA THR A 120 -9.66 20.76 1.89
C THR A 120 -10.27 19.48 1.33
#